data_AF-A0A420I4A5-F1
#
_entry.id   AF-A0A420I4A5-F1
#
_cell.length_a   1.000
_cell.length_b   1.000
_cell.length_c   1.000
_cell.angle_alpha   90.00
_cell.angle_beta   90.00
_cell.angle_gamma   90.00
#
_symmetry.space_group_name_H-M   'P 1'
#
loop_
_entity.id
_entity.type
_entity.pdbx_description
1 polymer ?
#
loop_
_entity_poly.entity_id
_entity_poly.type
_entity_poly.pdbx_seq_one_letter_code
_entity_poly.pdbx_strand_id
1 'polypeptide(L)' 'MLNTSGINLKDHVGSMELCMAALEFAKITLRTGGHFVCKFYRGVEDKKLERNVKQAFRFVHKGKPESSRKVSAHEIFN' A
#
# COMPACT_ATOMS: atom_id res chain seq x y z
N MET A 1 -0.72 8.91 11.26
CA MET A 1 -1.90 8.34 10.58
C MET A 1 -2.58 9.48 9.83
N LEU A 2 -2.80 9.34 8.52
CA LEU A 2 -3.67 10.27 7.79
C LEU A 2 -5.11 10.02 8.27
N ASN A 3 -5.72 11.02 8.89
CA ASN A 3 -7.14 10.99 9.18
C ASN A 3 -7.90 10.98 7.85
N THR A 4 -8.90 10.12 7.72
CA THR A 4 -9.82 10.16 6.57
C THR A 4 -10.44 11.54 6.49
N SER A 5 -10.17 12.24 5.39
CA SER A 5 -10.82 13.51 5.09
C SER A 5 -12.26 13.31 4.63
N GLY A 6 -12.65 12.07 4.29
CA GLY A 6 -13.96 11.75 3.72
C GLY A 6 -14.02 12.01 2.21
N ILE A 7 -12.96 12.56 1.63
CA ILE A 7 -12.82 12.79 0.20
C ILE A 7 -11.99 11.64 -0.38
N ASN A 8 -12.64 10.70 -1.06
CA ASN A 8 -12.01 9.48 -1.57
C ASN A 8 -10.73 9.74 -2.38
N LEU A 9 -10.71 10.78 -3.21
CA LEU A 9 -9.52 11.13 -4.01
C LEU A 9 -8.35 11.58 -3.13
N LYS A 10 -8.62 12.43 -2.13
CA LYS A 10 -7.59 12.95 -1.22
C LYS A 10 -7.04 11.85 -0.32
N ASP A 11 -7.92 11.00 0.19
CA ASP A 11 -7.55 9.85 1.01
C ASP A 11 -6.76 8.81 0.20
N HIS A 12 -7.10 8.62 -1.09
CA HIS A 12 -6.30 7.83 -2.02
C HIS A 12 -4.90 8.41 -2.22
N VAL A 13 -4.79 9.65 -2.71
CA VAL A 13 -3.50 10.27 -3.01
C VAL A 13 -2.59 10.29 -1.78
N GLY A 14 -3.08 10.74 -0.62
CA GLY A 14 -2.28 10.78 0.60
C GLY A 14 -1.82 9.40 1.07
N SER A 15 -2.66 8.38 0.92
CA SER A 15 -2.28 7.01 1.25
C SER A 15 -1.27 6.42 0.29
N MET A 16 -1.34 6.78 -1.00
CA MET A 16 -0.39 6.33 -2.02
C MET A 16 0.99 6.94 -1.79
N GLU A 17 1.06 8.24 -1.53
CA GLU A 17 2.32 8.93 -1.18
C GLU A 17 2.98 8.31 0.05
N LEU A 18 2.18 8.01 1.10
CA LEU A 18 2.69 7.35 2.30
C LEU A 18 3.24 5.95 2.01
N CYS A 19 2.55 5.16 1.19
CA CYS A 19 3.03 3.83 0.82
C CYS A 19 4.30 3.88 -0.03
N MET A 20 4.42 4.87 -0.91
CA MET A 20 5.62 5.08 -1.73
C MET A 20 6.83 5.47 -0.86
N ALA A 21 6.66 6.40 0.07
CA ALA A 21 7.73 6.79 1.01
C ALA A 21 8.14 5.61 1.92
N ALA A 22 7.16 4.84 2.40
CA ALA A 22 7.42 3.65 3.21
C ALA A 22 8.17 2.56 2.42
N LEU A 23 7.85 2.38 1.13
CA LEU A 23 8.55 1.45 0.25
C LEU A 23 10.01 1.88 0.03
N GLU A 24 10.25 3.18 -0.20
CA GLU A 24 11.60 3.70 -0.36
C GLU A 24 12.45 3.50 0.89
N PHE A 25 11.88 3.77 2.07
CA PHE A 25 12.50 3.47 3.35
C PHE A 25 12.77 1.96 3.52
N ALA A 26 11.79 1.11 3.21
CA ALA A 26 11.94 -0.33 3.33
C ALA A 26 13.07 -0.89 2.46
N LYS A 27 13.30 -0.35 1.26
CA LYS A 27 14.38 -0.78 0.36
C LYS A 27 15.78 -0.59 0.94
N ILE A 28 15.97 0.42 1.79
CA ILE A 28 17.28 0.73 2.39
C ILE A 28 17.45 0.15 3.80
N THR A 29 16.35 -0.13 4.51
CA THR A 29 16.38 -0.56 5.90
C THR A 29 16.14 -2.06 6.08
N LEU A 30 15.41 -2.72 5.17
CA LEU A 30 15.18 -4.15 5.28
C LEU A 30 16.45 -4.95 4.96
N ARG A 31 16.73 -5.93 5.81
CA ARG A 31 17.70 -6.99 5.49
C ARG A 31 17.24 -7.77 4.26
N THR A 32 18.19 -8.43 3.58
CA THR A 32 17.89 -9.36 2.50
C THR A 32 16.85 -10.39 2.93
N GLY A 33 15.77 -10.52 2.13
CA GLY A 33 14.65 -11.42 2.44
C GLY A 33 13.64 -10.86 3.46
N GLY A 34 13.72 -9.57 3.80
CA GLY A 34 12.70 -8.90 4.62
C GLY A 34 11.34 -8.80 3.92
N HIS A 35 10.30 -8.55 4.71
CA HIS A 35 8.92 -8.41 4.24
C HIS A 35 8.44 -6.96 4.38
N PHE A 36 7.64 -6.51 3.43
CA PHE A 36 7.02 -5.20 3.44
C PHE A 36 5.51 -5.34 3.29
N VAL A 37 4.77 -4.78 4.24
CA VAL A 37 3.30 -4.82 4.25
C VAL A 37 2.79 -3.39 4.29
N CYS A 38 1.93 -3.03 3.35
CA CYS A 38 1.32 -1.69 3.32
C CYS A 38 -0.17 -1.75 3.01
N LYS A 39 -0.92 -0.84 3.61
CA LYS A 39 -2.36 -0.69 3.43
C LYS A 39 -2.64 0.62 2.70
N PHE A 40 -3.45 0.56 1.65
CA PHE A 40 -3.77 1.72 0.82
C PHE A 40 -5.25 1.76 0.43
N TYR A 41 -5.76 2.94 0.10
CA TYR A 41 -7.10 3.09 -0.49
C TYR A 41 -7.03 2.81 -1.99
N ARG A 42 -7.99 2.06 -2.52
CA ARG A 42 -8.08 1.79 -3.96
C ARG A 42 -8.27 3.07 -4.77
N GLY A 43 -7.64 3.13 -5.93
CA GLY A 43 -7.84 4.17 -6.91
C GLY A 43 -6.97 4.01 -8.16
N VAL A 44 -6.80 5.12 -8.88
CA VAL A 44 -6.15 5.14 -10.19
C VAL A 44 -4.65 4.81 -10.13
N GLU A 45 -3.99 5.08 -9.00
CA GLU A 45 -2.55 4.85 -8.85
C GLU A 45 -2.18 3.46 -8.31
N ASP A 46 -3.15 2.58 -8.03
CA ASP A 46 -2.91 1.24 -7.49
C ASP A 46 -1.88 0.44 -8.32
N LYS A 47 -2.04 0.49 -9.64
CA LYS A 47 -1.15 -0.22 -10.58
C LYS A 47 0.29 0.29 -10.53
N LYS A 48 0.49 1.57 -10.20
CA LYS A 48 1.81 2.18 -10.10
C LYS A 48 2.52 1.68 -8.84
N LEU A 49 1.84 1.69 -7.69
CA LEU A 49 2.37 1.12 -6.45
C LEU A 49 2.66 -0.37 -6.59
N GLU A 50 1.74 -1.14 -7.19
CA GLU A 50 1.95 -2.58 -7.41
C GLU A 50 3.21 -2.86 -8.25
N ARG A 51 3.44 -2.10 -9.33
CA ARG A 51 4.66 -2.24 -10.14
C ARG A 51 5.91 -1.94 -9.33
N ASN A 52 5.91 -0.87 -8.54
CA ASN A 52 7.07 -0.51 -7.71
C ASN A 52 7.37 -1.58 -6.64
N VAL A 53 6.34 -2.13 -5.99
CA VAL A 53 6.51 -3.20 -5.01
C VAL A 53 7.03 -4.48 -5.68
N LYS A 54 6.49 -4.86 -6.85
CA LYS A 54 6.96 -6.02 -7.64
C LYS A 54 8.39 -5.90 -8.14
N GLN A 55 8.89 -4.68 -8.33
CA GLN A 55 10.30 -4.44 -8.67
C GLN A 55 11.22 -4.57 -7.46
N ALA A 56 10.72 -4.34 -6.25
CA ALA A 56 11.50 -4.38 -5.02
C ALA A 56 11.46 -5.75 -4.31
N PHE A 57 10.37 -6.51 -4.46
CA PHE A 57 10.13 -7.77 -3.75
C PHE A 57 9.84 -8.93 -4.70
N ARG A 58 10.34 -10.12 -4.36
CA ARG A 58 10.19 -11.34 -5.18
C ARG A 58 8.75 -11.84 -5.27
N PHE A 59 8.00 -11.71 -4.18
CA PHE A 59 6.61 -12.15 -4.09
C PHE A 59 5.76 -10.97 -3.63
N VAL A 60 4.65 -10.72 -4.33
CA VAL A 60 3.72 -9.63 -4.01
C VAL A 60 2.30 -10.17 -4.10
N HIS A 61 1.59 -10.13 -2.99
CA HIS A 61 0.20 -10.55 -2.86
C HIS A 61 -0.65 -9.32 -2.60
N LYS A 62 -1.56 -9.02 -3.53
CA LYS A 62 -2.59 -8.00 -3.33
C LYS A 62 -3.87 -8.67 -2.85
N GLY A 63 -4.41 -8.22 -1.73
CA GLY A 63 -5.65 -8.78 -1.23
C GLY A 63 -6.32 -7.94 -0.16
N LYS A 64 -7.61 -8.19 0.02
CA LYS A 64 -8.36 -7.73 1.17
C LYS A 64 -8.49 -8.92 2.12
N PRO A 65 -7.89 -8.90 3.32
CA PRO A 65 -8.04 -10.01 4.24
C PRO A 65 -9.50 -10.11 4.70
N GLU A 66 -9.97 -11.33 5.00
CA GLU A 66 -11.36 -11.59 5.42
C GLU A 66 -11.78 -10.79 6.66
N SER A 67 -10.80 -10.47 7.53
CA SER A 67 -11.00 -9.63 8.72
C SER A 67 -11.24 -8.14 8.40
N SER A 68 -11.13 -7.70 7.13
CA SER A 68 -11.42 -6.32 6.75
C SER A 68 -12.92 -6.08 6.63
N ARG A 69 -13.42 -5.01 7.27
CA ARG A 69 -14.82 -4.56 7.12
C ARG A 69 -15.22 -4.54 5.64
N LYS A 70 -16.31 -5.25 5.29
CA LYS A 70 -16.77 -5.37 3.89
C LYS A 70 -16.95 -4.01 3.21
N VAL A 71 -17.38 -2.99 3.98
CA VAL A 71 -17.65 -1.61 3.54
C VAL A 71 -16.38 -0.75 3.33
N SER A 72 -15.19 -1.17 3.76
CA SER A 72 -13.98 -0.34 3.60
C SER A 72 -13.38 -0.41 2.19
N ALA A 73 -13.01 0.76 1.64
CA ALA A 73 -12.37 0.89 0.32
C ALA A 73 -10.85 0.62 0.30
N HIS A 74 -10.31 -0.08 1.29
CA HIS A 74 -8.87 -0.31 1.42
C HIS A 74 -8.45 -1.72 1.02
N GLU A 75 -7.21 -1.83 0.56
CA GLU A 75 -6.48 -3.06 0.26
C GLU A 75 -5.14 -3.12 1.00
N ILE A 76 -4.55 -4.33 1.02
CA ILE A 76 -3.24 -4.59 1.62
C ILE A 76 -2.35 -5.30 0.59
N PHE A 77 -1.07 -4.93 0.56
CA PHE A 77 0.01 -5.69 -0.07
C PHE A 77 0.79 -6.49 0.97
N ASN A 78 1.14 -7.73 0.63
CA ASN A 78 1.95 -8.67 1.42
C ASN A 78 3.08 -9.28 0.58
#